data_AF-A0A847MFN8-F1
#
_entry.id   AF-A0A847MFN8-F1
#
_cell.length_a   1.000
_cell.length_b   1.000
_cell.length_c   1.000
_cell.angle_alpha   90.00
_cell.angle_beta   90.00
_cell.angle_gamma   90.00
#
_symmetry.space_group_name_H-M   'P 1'
#
loop_
_entity.id
_entity.type
_entity.pdbx_description
1 polymer ?
#
loop_
_entity_poly.entity_id
_entity_poly.type
_entity_poly.pdbx_seq_one_letter_code
_entity_poly.pdbx_strand_id
1 'polypeptide(L)'
;MKVHVRPDKIQQFLRDKNISQNQLAQKIGVTWRYICRIVKGEYINPGNHVIAGLLHLTELPFEELFVIVHDPQPTMVAENHSSYSSDISSKKIIIINNN
;
A
#
# COMPACT_ATOMS: atom_id res chain seq x y z
N MET A 1 -6.33 -6.86 -0.16
CA MET A 1 -6.77 -5.50 -0.56
C MET A 1 -6.10 -4.52 0.37
N LYS A 2 -5.36 -3.53 -0.15
CA LYS A 2 -4.60 -2.57 0.65
C LYS A 2 -4.97 -1.15 0.24
N VAL A 3 -5.14 -0.28 1.23
CA VAL A 3 -5.38 1.15 1.00
C VAL A 3 -4.04 1.83 0.82
N HIS A 4 -3.93 2.76 -0.12
CA HIS A 4 -2.73 3.56 -0.34
C HIS A 4 -3.09 5.03 -0.35
N VAL A 5 -2.25 5.85 0.28
CA VAL A 5 -2.40 7.31 0.25
C VAL A 5 -1.88 7.86 -1.07
N ARG A 6 -2.60 8.81 -1.65
CA ARG A 6 -2.17 9.58 -2.83
C ARG A 6 -1.20 10.69 -2.41
N PRO A 7 0.12 10.56 -2.67
CA PRO A 7 1.12 11.48 -2.12
C PRO A 7 0.98 12.90 -2.68
N ASP A 8 0.54 13.04 -3.93
CA ASP A 8 0.26 14.30 -4.61
C ASP A 8 -0.73 15.16 -3.83
N LYS A 9 -1.79 14.53 -3.30
CA LYS A 9 -2.83 15.22 -2.53
C LYS A 9 -2.32 15.67 -1.17
N ILE A 10 -1.51 14.86 -0.50
CA ILE A 10 -0.90 15.26 0.77
C ILE A 10 0.08 16.41 0.55
N GLN A 11 0.91 16.35 -0.50
CA GLN A 11 1.83 17.43 -0.83
C GLN A 11 1.11 18.74 -1.16
N GLN A 12 0.00 18.66 -1.91
CA GLN A 12 -0.83 19.81 -2.20
C GLN A 12 -1.40 20.41 -0.91
N PHE A 13 -2.01 19.59 -0.05
CA PHE A 13 -2.52 20.03 1.24
C PHE A 13 -1.46 20.74 2.11
N LEU A 14 -0.24 20.19 2.19
CA LEU A 14 0.86 20.80 2.95
C LEU A 14 1.23 22.19 2.41
N ARG A 15 1.25 22.38 1.08
CA ARG A 15 1.49 23.67 0.44
C ARG A 15 0.35 24.65 0.70
N ASP A 16 -0.89 24.22 0.50
CA ASP A 16 -2.08 25.07 0.61
C ASP A 16 -2.30 25.57 2.04
N LYS A 17 -2.03 24.72 3.04
CA LYS A 17 -2.11 25.10 4.46
C LYS A 17 -0.82 25.69 5.02
N ASN A 18 0.25 25.76 4.23
CA ASN A 18 1.58 26.19 4.65
C ASN A 18 2.06 25.51 5.95
N ILE A 19 1.94 24.18 6.01
CA ILE A 19 2.40 23.37 7.15
C ILE A 19 3.48 22.38 6.72
N SER A 20 4.41 22.10 7.63
CA SER A 20 5.44 21.08 7.46
C SER A 20 4.90 19.67 7.68
N GLN A 21 5.62 18.68 7.15
CA GLN A 21 5.33 17.26 7.41
C GLN A 21 5.37 16.92 8.91
N ASN A 22 6.26 17.57 9.68
CA ASN A 22 6.35 17.34 11.13
C ASN A 22 5.12 17.88 11.87
N GLN A 23 4.63 19.05 11.48
CA GLN A 23 3.37 19.60 12.03
C GLN A 23 2.18 18.71 11.67
N LEU A 24 2.11 18.16 10.45
CA LEU A 24 1.09 17.19 10.09
C LEU A 24 1.18 15.93 10.96
N ALA A 25 2.39 15.40 11.15
CA ALA A 25 2.62 14.24 12.01
C ALA A 25 2.15 14.47 13.45
N GLN A 26 2.46 15.64 14.01
CA GLN A 26 2.01 16.04 15.35
C GLN A 26 0.49 16.20 15.43
N LYS A 27 -0.15 16.80 14.41
CA LYS A 27 -1.62 16.95 14.36
C LYS A 27 -2.35 15.62 14.29
N ILE A 28 -1.79 14.64 13.58
CA ILE A 28 -2.36 13.28 13.51
C ILE A 28 -1.97 12.47 14.75
N GLY A 29 -0.82 12.72 15.37
CA GLY A 29 -0.30 11.91 16.48
C GLY A 29 0.50 10.70 16.00
N VAL A 30 1.33 10.86 14.96
CA VAL A 30 2.23 9.82 14.44
C VAL A 30 3.67 10.34 14.32
N THR A 31 4.62 9.46 14.04
CA THR A 31 6.01 9.87 13.85
C THR A 31 6.19 10.66 12.55
N TRP A 32 7.07 11.67 12.57
CA TRP A 32 7.44 12.41 11.37
C TRP A 32 7.93 11.49 10.24
N ARG A 33 8.71 10.46 10.58
CA ARG A 33 9.23 9.49 9.61
C ARG A 33 8.09 8.79 8.86
N TYR A 34 6.98 8.48 9.54
CA TYR A 34 5.82 7.85 8.90
C TYR A 34 5.18 8.77 7.84
N ILE A 35 4.95 10.05 8.17
CA ILE A 35 4.43 11.04 7.21
C ILE A 35 5.41 11.28 6.05
N CYS A 36 6.71 11.32 6.34
CA CYS A 36 7.74 11.48 5.30
C CYS A 36 7.66 10.36 4.26
N ARG A 37 7.47 9.10 4.69
CA ARG A 37 7.31 7.96 3.78
C ARG A 37 6.03 8.07 2.93
N ILE A 38 4.92 8.49 3.53
CA ILE A 38 3.66 8.78 2.81
C ILE A 38 3.87 9.85 1.73
N VAL A 39 4.49 10.97 2.09
CA VAL A 39 4.70 12.11 1.18
C VAL A 39 5.67 11.77 0.04
N LYS A 40 6.62 10.87 0.29
CA LYS A 40 7.52 10.31 -0.73
C LYS A 40 6.85 9.28 -1.65
N GLY A 41 5.65 8.82 -1.31
CA GLY A 41 4.94 7.78 -2.06
C GLY A 41 5.47 6.38 -1.84
N GLU A 42 6.10 6.11 -0.70
CA GLU A 42 6.42 4.73 -0.34
C GLU A 42 5.13 3.92 -0.15
N TYR A 43 5.15 2.67 -0.63
CA TYR A 43 4.01 1.77 -0.53
C TYR A 43 3.78 1.37 0.94
N ILE A 44 2.86 2.08 1.59
CA ILE A 44 2.47 1.87 2.99
C ILE A 44 0.96 1.72 3.05
N ASN A 45 0.51 0.66 3.70
CA ASN A 45 -0.88 0.53 4.11
C ASN A 45 -1.13 1.40 5.36
N PRO A 46 -1.87 2.51 5.28
CA PRO A 46 -2.12 3.39 6.41
C PRO A 46 -3.08 2.70 7.40
N GLY A 47 -2.79 2.85 8.70
CA GLY A 47 -3.72 2.40 9.74
C GLY A 47 -4.93 3.34 9.86
N ASN A 48 -6.02 2.84 10.45
CA ASN A 48 -7.28 3.60 10.61
C ASN A 48 -7.08 4.97 11.26
N HIS A 49 -6.17 5.09 12.23
CA HIS A 49 -5.83 6.35 12.90
C HIS A 49 -5.31 7.41 11.91
N VAL A 50 -4.42 7.00 11.00
CA VAL A 50 -3.88 7.87 9.96
C VAL A 50 -4.95 8.21 8.93
N ILE A 51 -5.75 7.22 8.52
CA ILE A 51 -6.85 7.42 7.58
C ILE A 51 -7.82 8.47 8.12
N ALA A 52 -8.30 8.30 9.35
CA ALA A 52 -9.21 9.23 10.00
C ALA A 52 -8.59 10.63 10.16
N GLY A 53 -7.32 10.71 10.59
CA GLY A 53 -6.62 11.98 10.73
C GLY A 53 -6.47 12.74 9.41
N LEU A 54 -6.14 12.03 8.32
CA LEU A 54 -6.01 12.64 7.00
C LEU A 54 -7.36 13.11 6.45
N LEU A 55 -8.41 12.30 6.55
CA LEU A 55 -9.77 12.70 6.14
C LEU A 55 -10.23 13.94 6.89
N HIS A 56 -10.06 13.96 8.21
CA HIS A 56 -10.48 15.07 9.06
C HIS A 56 -9.71 16.37 8.76
N LEU A 57 -8.39 16.30 8.60
CA LEU A 57 -7.55 17.50 8.43
C LEU A 57 -7.62 18.08 7.02
N THR A 58 -7.80 17.23 6.01
CA THR A 58 -7.82 17.67 4.60
C THR A 58 -9.22 18.05 4.14
N GLU A 59 -10.26 17.55 4.82
CA GLU A 59 -11.67 17.68 4.41
C GLU A 59 -11.93 17.15 2.98
N LEU A 60 -11.04 16.29 2.48
CA LEU A 60 -11.18 15.63 1.18
C LEU A 60 -11.94 14.31 1.34
N PRO A 61 -12.74 13.92 0.34
CA PRO A 61 -13.38 12.60 0.34
C PRO A 61 -12.35 11.48 0.21
N PHE A 62 -12.73 10.28 0.64
CA PHE A 62 -11.83 9.13 0.70
C PHE A 62 -11.22 8.80 -0.67
N GLU A 63 -12.03 8.85 -1.72
CA GLU A 63 -11.66 8.50 -3.10
C GLU A 63 -10.64 9.49 -3.70
N GLU A 64 -10.59 10.72 -3.18
CA GLU A 64 -9.59 11.70 -3.58
C GLU A 64 -8.26 11.47 -2.88
N LEU A 65 -8.27 11.00 -1.63
CA LEU A 65 -7.06 10.82 -0.82
C LEU A 65 -6.44 9.43 -0.94
N PHE A 66 -7.23 8.41 -1.23
CA PHE A 66 -6.81 7.02 -1.15
C PHE A 66 -7.15 6.24 -2.42
N VAL A 67 -6.32 5.24 -2.71
CA VAL A 67 -6.57 4.24 -3.74
C VAL A 67 -6.57 2.85 -3.13
N ILE A 68 -7.44 2.00 -3.67
CA ILE A 68 -7.52 0.59 -3.28
C ILE A 68 -6.66 -0.21 -4.25
N VAL A 69 -5.62 -0.85 -3.72
CA VAL A 69 -4.73 -1.72 -4.50
C VAL A 69 -5.07 -3.17 -4.16
N HIS A 70 -5.38 -3.95 -5.19
CA HIS A 70 -5.56 -5.38 -5.05
C HIS A 70 -4.19 -6.05 -4.92
N ASP A 71 -4.08 -7.01 -3.99
CA ASP A 71 -2.91 -7.86 -3.97
C ASP A 71 -2.86 -8.63 -5.31
N PRO A 72 -1.67 -8.78 -5.92
CA PRO A 72 -1.55 -9.57 -7.14
C PRO A 72 -2.18 -10.93 -6.87
N GLN A 73 -3.23 -11.25 -7.62
CA GLN A 73 -3.81 -12.58 -7.56
C GLN A 73 -2.74 -13.54 -8.10
N PRO A 74 -2.44 -14.66 -7.41
CA PRO A 74 -1.62 -15.69 -8.01
C PRO A 74 -2.36 -16.18 -9.25
N THR A 75 -1.84 -15.84 -10.43
CA THR A 75 -2.34 -16.42 -11.66
C THR A 75 -2.03 -17.91 -11.59
N MET A 76 -3.04 -18.73 -11.29
CA MET A 76 -2.92 -20.18 -11.47
C MET A 76 -2.78 -20.43 -12.96
N VAL A 77 -1.54 -20.55 -13.44
CA VAL A 77 -1.28 -21.13 -14.75
C VAL A 77 -1.59 -22.62 -14.63
N ALA A 78 -2.69 -23.05 -15.23
CA ALA A 78 -2.93 -24.47 -15.44
C ALA A 78 -1.83 -24.97 -16.39
N GLU A 79 -0.82 -25.64 -15.85
CA GLU A 79 0.14 -26.37 -16.67
C GLU A 79 -0.63 -27.46 -17.42
N ASN A 80 -0.77 -27.30 -18.74
CA ASN A 80 -1.15 -28.39 -19.63
C ASN A 80 -0.03 -29.43 -19.60
N HIS A 81 -0.09 -30.36 -18.64
CA HIS A 81 0.81 -31.51 -18.61
C HIS A 81 0.45 -32.47 -19.74
N SER A 82 1.17 -32.34 -20.86
CA SER A 82 1.24 -33.37 -21.88
C SER A 82 2.07 -34.55 -21.37
N SER A 83 1.36 -35.55 -20.84
CA SER A 83 1.63 -37.00 -20.89
C SER A 83 2.89 -37.62 -20.24
N TYR A 84 2.61 -38.50 -19.25
CA TYR A 84 3.30 -39.75 -18.83
C TYR A 84 4.69 -39.71 -18.16
N SER A 85 4.74 -40.09 -16.87
CA SER A 85 5.34 -41.36 -16.41
C SER A 85 5.05 -41.60 -14.92
N SER A 86 4.71 -42.84 -14.60
CA SER A 86 4.44 -43.43 -13.29
C SER A 86 5.57 -43.24 -12.28
N ASP A 87 5.27 -42.77 -11.07
CA ASP A 87 5.54 -43.49 -9.82
C ASP A 87 5.23 -42.63 -8.57
N ILE A 88 4.70 -43.31 -7.57
CA ILE A 88 4.16 -42.79 -6.31
C ILE A 88 5.31 -42.37 -5.38
N SER A 89 5.26 -41.14 -4.87
CA SER A 89 5.51 -40.74 -3.46
C SER A 89 6.30 -39.43 -3.32
N SER A 90 5.73 -38.53 -2.51
CA SER A 90 6.32 -37.32 -1.93
C SER A 90 6.44 -36.10 -2.87
N LYS A 91 5.44 -35.22 -2.78
CA LYS A 91 5.44 -33.85 -3.32
C LYS A 91 6.70 -33.10 -2.89
N LYS A 92 7.67 -32.96 -3.80
CA LYS A 92 8.79 -32.04 -3.64
C LYS A 92 8.37 -30.69 -4.20
N ILE A 93 8.09 -29.72 -3.33
CA ILE A 93 7.82 -28.33 -3.73
C ILE A 93 9.17 -27.72 -4.15
N ILE A 94 9.32 -27.41 -5.44
CA ILE A 94 10.46 -26.65 -5.95
C ILE A 94 10.04 -25.17 -5.96
N ILE A 95 10.71 -24.35 -5.13
CA ILE A 95 10.55 -22.89 -5.13
C ILE A 95 11.64 -22.33 -6.07
N ILE A 96 11.24 -21.65 -7.13
CA ILE A 96 12.16 -20.93 -8.03
C ILE A 96 11.97 -19.42 -7.77
N ASN A 97 13.00 -18.77 -7.26
CA ASN A 97 13.06 -17.31 -7.17
C ASN A 97 13.70 -16.77 -8.45
N ASN A 98 12.97 -15.91 -9.17
CA ASN A 98 13.55 -15.13 -10.25
C ASN A 98 13.88 -13.73 -9.72
N ASN A 99 15.16 -13.35 -9.89
CA ASN A 99 15.77 -12.07 -9.48
C ASN A 99 15.00 -10.84 -9.92
#